data_AF-A0A8K0CE22-F1
#
_entry.id   AF-A0A8K0CE22-F1
#
_cell.length_a   1.000
_cell.length_b   1.000
_cell.length_c   1.000
_cell.angle_alpha   90.00
_cell.angle_beta   90.00
_cell.angle_gamma   90.00
#
_symmetry.space_group_name_H-M   'P 1'
#
loop_
_entity.id
_entity.type
_entity.pdbx_description
1 polymer ?
#
loop_
_entity_poly.entity_id
_entity_poly.type
_entity_poly.pdbx_seq_one_letter_code
_entity_poly.pdbx_strand_id
1 'polypeptide(L)'
;MATKTFWLCCFLLLGIAFAQDEDAVEGDPSAEELCENRPADEYFRLSTEGDCRDVVRCTKSGLKQITCPSGLAFDIDKQTCDWKGKVSNCDKLEKPRKILPILKTDEPVCPEGKLSCGNGECVDKELFCNGKPDCKDESDENACSVDEDPNRAPDCDTTQCILPDCFCSADGTRIPGNLEPGNVPQMITISFNGAVNVDNIDLYEDIFNGLRVNPNGCQTRGTFFVSHKYTNYSAVQDLHRKGHEISVFSLTHKDDPQYWTQGSYDDWLAEMAGARLIMERFGNISDGSIIGVRAPYLRVGGNKQFEMMSDQFFVYDASITASLGRVPIWPYTLYFRMPHKCNGNAHNCPSRSHPVWEMVMNELDRRDDPTFDESLPGCHMVDSCSNIQTGEQFARLLRHNFNRHFNSNRAPLGLHFHASWLKSKKEFREELIKFIEEMLSRNDVYFVTMLQVIQWMQNPTELNGLRDFQDWKEKCDVKGQPYCSLPNACALTTRELPGETLRLFTCMECPNNYPWILDPTGDGFSVRK
;
A
#
# COMPACT_ATOMS: atom_id res chain seq x y z
N MET A 1 -5.63 92.17 -44.11
CA MET A 1 -4.22 92.62 -43.98
C MET A 1 -3.66 91.87 -42.77
N ALA A 2 -2.66 90.97 -42.82
CA ALA A 2 -1.68 90.59 -43.82
C ALA A 2 -1.13 89.15 -43.53
N THR A 3 -0.84 88.39 -44.61
CA THR A 3 0.25 87.38 -44.87
C THR A 3 0.72 86.39 -43.76
N LYS A 4 0.46 85.06 -43.83
CA LYS A 4 1.20 83.90 -44.45
C LYS A 4 2.69 83.78 -44.00
N THR A 5 3.28 82.65 -43.52
CA THR A 5 3.34 81.27 -44.08
C THR A 5 3.97 80.23 -43.09
N PHE A 6 3.63 78.95 -43.28
CA PHE A 6 4.10 77.63 -42.77
C PHE A 6 5.60 77.39 -42.44
N TRP A 7 5.91 76.55 -41.42
CA TRP A 7 6.57 75.22 -41.60
C TRP A 7 6.50 74.32 -40.35
N LEU A 8 6.24 73.03 -40.58
CA LEU A 8 6.18 71.90 -39.64
C LEU A 8 7.61 71.41 -39.33
N CYS A 9 7.88 70.93 -38.11
CA CYS A 9 9.05 70.07 -37.84
C CYS A 9 8.67 68.89 -36.93
N CYS A 10 8.65 67.68 -37.51
CA CYS A 10 8.62 66.40 -36.81
C CYS A 10 9.99 66.09 -36.20
N PHE A 11 10.03 65.50 -35.00
CA PHE A 11 11.21 64.76 -34.52
C PHE A 11 10.76 63.39 -34.01
N LEU A 12 11.31 62.33 -34.63
CA LEU A 12 11.17 60.93 -34.27
C LEU A 12 12.54 60.25 -34.36
N LEU A 13 12.89 59.57 -33.25
CA LEU A 13 13.72 58.36 -33.07
C LEU A 13 15.19 58.35 -33.52
N LEU A 14 16.08 58.09 -32.55
CA LEU A 14 16.96 56.91 -32.59
C LEU A 14 17.43 56.56 -31.18
N GLY A 15 17.21 55.31 -30.77
CA GLY A 15 17.61 54.75 -29.48
C GLY A 15 19.09 54.37 -29.45
N ILE A 16 19.72 54.57 -28.28
CA ILE A 16 21.08 54.12 -27.99
C ILE A 16 20.98 52.98 -26.98
N ALA A 17 21.44 51.81 -27.38
CA ALA A 17 21.63 50.66 -26.51
C ALA A 17 22.86 50.92 -25.62
N PHE A 18 22.69 50.79 -24.30
CA PHE A 18 23.80 50.68 -23.37
C PHE A 18 24.02 49.20 -23.06
N ALA A 19 25.20 48.71 -23.44
CA ALA A 19 25.76 47.46 -22.96
C ALA A 19 26.09 47.62 -21.46
N GLN A 20 25.75 46.62 -20.65
CA GLN A 20 26.33 46.43 -19.33
C GLN A 20 27.14 45.13 -19.36
N ASP A 21 28.41 45.27 -19.01
CA ASP A 21 29.40 44.21 -18.82
C ASP A 21 28.87 43.13 -17.87
N GLU A 22 29.07 41.87 -18.26
CA GLU A 22 29.05 40.72 -17.35
C GLU A 22 30.41 40.66 -16.65
N ASP A 23 30.45 41.14 -15.41
CA ASP A 23 31.50 40.76 -14.46
C ASP A 23 31.37 39.26 -14.17
N ALA A 24 32.23 38.46 -14.82
CA ALA A 24 32.40 37.06 -14.52
C ALA A 24 32.95 36.90 -13.10
N VAL A 25 32.09 36.47 -12.18
CA VAL A 25 32.49 35.94 -10.87
C VAL A 25 33.11 34.57 -11.10
N GLU A 26 34.39 34.41 -10.76
CA GLU A 26 35.04 33.11 -10.64
C GLU A 26 34.27 32.25 -9.62
N GLY A 27 33.69 31.13 -10.09
CA GLY A 27 33.34 30.02 -9.19
C GLY A 27 31.99 29.34 -9.44
N ASP A 28 31.08 29.91 -10.23
CA ASP A 28 29.81 29.21 -10.50
C ASP A 28 29.97 28.23 -11.68
N PRO A 29 29.67 26.94 -11.48
CA PRO A 29 29.77 25.94 -12.55
C PRO A 29 28.84 26.28 -13.70
N SER A 30 29.31 26.09 -14.93
CA SER A 30 28.53 26.40 -16.13
C SER A 30 27.27 25.52 -16.20
N ALA A 31 26.23 25.97 -16.91
CA ALA A 31 25.02 25.19 -17.10
C ALA A 31 25.29 23.82 -17.78
N GLU A 32 26.34 23.73 -18.58
CA GLU A 32 26.79 22.49 -19.25
C GLU A 32 27.41 21.52 -18.24
N GLU A 33 28.29 21.99 -17.36
CA GLU A 33 28.89 21.20 -16.27
C GLU A 33 27.83 20.74 -15.26
N LEU A 34 26.91 21.62 -14.87
CA LEU A 34 25.81 21.28 -13.97
C LEU A 34 24.87 20.21 -14.55
N CYS A 35 24.78 20.11 -15.88
CA CYS A 35 23.92 19.16 -16.57
C CYS A 35 24.63 17.87 -17.00
N GLU A 36 25.94 17.76 -16.78
CA GLU A 36 26.70 16.57 -17.17
C GLU A 36 26.20 15.33 -16.40
N ASN A 37 25.86 14.28 -17.14
CA ASN A 37 25.30 13.02 -16.64
C ASN A 37 24.00 13.17 -15.82
N ARG A 38 23.23 14.26 -15.99
CA ARG A 38 21.90 14.40 -15.40
C ARG A 38 20.77 14.00 -16.35
N PRO A 39 19.77 13.23 -15.87
CA PRO A 39 18.51 13.04 -16.58
C PRO A 39 17.79 14.37 -16.81
N ALA A 40 17.02 14.48 -17.90
CA ALA A 40 16.28 15.71 -18.23
C ALA A 40 15.07 15.97 -17.29
N ASP A 41 14.63 14.95 -16.56
CA ASP A 41 13.54 14.96 -15.60
C ASP A 41 13.99 15.14 -14.14
N GLU A 42 15.31 15.20 -13.89
CA GLU A 42 15.87 15.44 -12.56
C GLU A 42 15.92 16.94 -12.21
N TYR A 43 15.39 17.26 -11.03
CA TYR A 43 15.46 18.58 -10.39
C TYR A 43 16.52 18.60 -9.29
N PHE A 44 17.28 19.70 -9.25
CA PHE A 44 18.30 19.97 -8.25
C PHE A 44 18.30 21.45 -7.87
N ARG A 45 18.94 21.80 -6.76
CA ARG A 45 19.09 23.18 -6.28
C ARG A 45 20.47 23.69 -6.68
N LEU A 46 20.53 24.99 -6.98
CA LEU A 46 21.81 25.70 -7.16
C LEU A 46 22.38 26.17 -5.82
N SER A 47 21.53 26.36 -4.81
CA SER A 47 21.92 26.78 -3.47
C SER A 47 21.01 26.14 -2.42
N THR A 48 21.56 25.87 -1.24
CA THR A 48 20.83 25.47 -0.03
C THR A 48 20.36 26.67 0.78
N GLU A 49 20.74 27.88 0.37
CA GLU A 49 20.36 29.11 1.05
C GLU A 49 18.97 29.57 0.59
N GLY A 50 18.10 29.89 1.55
CA GLY A 50 16.79 30.45 1.29
C GLY A 50 15.63 29.50 1.56
N ASP A 51 14.56 29.68 0.81
CA ASP A 51 13.21 29.25 1.22
C ASP A 51 12.85 27.83 0.75
N CYS A 52 13.84 27.08 0.23
CA CYS A 52 13.76 25.70 -0.24
C CYS A 52 12.84 25.41 -1.44
N ARG A 53 12.38 26.47 -2.11
CA ARG A 53 11.30 26.38 -3.10
C ARG A 53 11.80 26.29 -4.53
N ASP A 54 12.99 26.81 -4.77
CA ASP A 54 13.55 26.97 -6.09
C ASP A 54 14.42 25.76 -6.45
N VAL A 55 14.15 25.18 -7.60
CA VAL A 55 14.93 24.10 -8.20
C VAL A 55 15.11 24.36 -9.69
N VAL A 56 16.11 23.74 -10.28
CA VAL A 56 16.38 23.77 -11.72
C VAL A 56 16.40 22.35 -12.26
N ARG A 57 16.12 22.21 -13.55
CA ARG A 57 16.34 20.97 -14.30
C ARG A 57 17.07 21.25 -15.60
N CYS A 58 17.70 20.22 -16.14
CA CYS A 58 18.39 20.28 -17.42
C CYS A 58 17.42 20.16 -18.60
N THR A 59 17.54 21.06 -19.57
CA THR A 59 16.79 21.00 -20.83
C THR A 59 17.74 21.14 -22.01
N LYS A 60 17.28 20.81 -23.22
CA LYS A 60 18.08 21.01 -24.46
C LYS A 60 18.50 22.47 -24.69
N SER A 61 17.86 23.42 -24.01
CA SER A 61 18.10 24.86 -24.09
C SER A 61 18.79 25.43 -22.83
N GLY A 62 19.36 24.58 -21.97
CA GLY A 62 20.01 24.99 -20.71
C GLY A 62 19.16 24.71 -19.46
N LEU A 63 19.47 25.39 -18.36
CA LEU A 63 18.77 25.21 -17.08
C LEU A 63 17.40 25.88 -17.10
N LYS A 64 16.39 25.15 -16.61
CA LYS A 64 15.04 25.67 -16.41
C LYS A 64 14.69 25.69 -14.93
N GLN A 65 14.51 26.88 -14.36
CA GLN A 65 14.05 27.04 -12.98
C GLN A 65 12.55 26.77 -12.83
N ILE A 66 12.20 26.12 -11.73
CA ILE A 66 10.84 25.90 -11.25
C ILE A 66 10.80 26.28 -9.76
N THR A 67 9.74 26.98 -9.38
CA THR A 67 9.52 27.40 -8.00
C THR A 67 8.26 26.75 -7.47
N CYS A 68 8.34 26.09 -6.31
CA CYS A 68 7.17 25.53 -5.65
C CYS A 68 6.15 26.62 -5.25
N PRO A 69 4.83 26.33 -5.32
CA PRO A 69 3.79 27.21 -4.82
C PRO A 69 4.01 27.66 -3.37
N SER A 70 3.42 28.80 -2.99
CA SER A 70 3.57 29.38 -1.65
C SER A 70 3.09 28.41 -0.56
N GLY A 71 3.91 28.22 0.47
CA GLY A 71 3.64 27.28 1.57
C GLY A 71 4.21 25.88 1.37
N LEU A 72 4.73 25.57 0.18
CA LEU A 72 5.43 24.33 -0.12
C LEU A 72 6.95 24.56 -0.16
N ALA A 73 7.72 23.50 -0.05
CA ALA A 73 9.15 23.40 -0.32
C ALA A 73 9.38 22.23 -1.27
N PHE A 74 10.43 22.28 -2.08
CA PHE A 74 10.77 21.14 -2.93
C PHE A 74 11.44 20.07 -2.07
N ASP A 75 11.09 18.80 -2.24
CA ASP A 75 11.76 17.66 -1.62
C ASP A 75 12.69 17.02 -2.67
N ILE A 76 14.01 17.10 -2.46
CA ILE A 76 15.00 16.60 -3.42
C ILE A 76 14.93 15.09 -3.60
N ASP A 77 14.67 14.34 -2.54
CA ASP A 77 14.64 12.89 -2.61
C ASP A 77 13.36 12.41 -3.33
N LYS A 78 12.21 13.08 -3.10
CA LYS A 78 10.93 12.79 -3.77
C LYS A 78 10.75 13.44 -5.15
N GLN A 79 11.60 14.40 -5.51
CA GLN A 79 11.52 15.16 -6.76
C GLN A 79 10.15 15.88 -6.95
N THR A 80 9.55 16.37 -5.86
CA THR A 80 8.23 17.05 -5.87
C THR A 80 8.11 18.13 -4.80
N CYS A 81 7.14 19.03 -4.94
CA CYS A 81 6.82 20.03 -3.93
C CYS A 81 5.96 19.42 -2.81
N ASP A 82 6.41 19.50 -1.57
CA ASP A 82 5.72 19.02 -0.37
C ASP A 82 5.57 20.16 0.66
N TRP A 83 4.77 19.97 1.70
CA TRP A 83 4.58 20.97 2.75
C TRP A 83 5.90 21.26 3.47
N LYS A 84 6.22 22.54 3.71
CA LYS A 84 7.50 22.96 4.32
C LYS A 84 7.89 22.14 5.58
N GLY A 85 6.92 21.84 6.45
CA GLY A 85 7.16 21.06 7.67
C GLY A 85 7.48 19.56 7.46
N LYS A 86 7.28 19.03 6.25
CA LYS A 86 7.58 17.64 5.86
C LYS A 86 8.87 17.49 5.04
N VAL A 87 9.45 18.61 4.60
CA VAL A 87 10.68 18.63 3.81
C VAL A 87 11.86 18.76 4.76
N SER A 88 12.60 17.66 4.96
CA SER A 88 13.76 17.61 5.86
C SER A 88 15.11 17.65 5.15
N ASN A 89 15.12 17.74 3.81
CA ASN A 89 16.33 17.68 2.97
C ASN A 89 16.61 19.01 2.26
N CYS A 90 16.30 20.12 2.91
CA CYS A 90 16.49 21.45 2.34
C CYS A 90 17.96 21.86 2.22
N ASP A 91 18.78 21.28 3.08
CA ASP A 91 20.22 21.37 3.19
C ASP A 91 20.98 20.58 2.11
N LYS A 92 20.27 19.89 1.20
CA LYS A 92 20.88 19.17 0.07
C LYS A 92 20.75 19.96 -1.22
N LEU A 93 21.76 19.87 -2.09
CA LEU A 93 21.71 20.47 -3.43
C LEU A 93 21.13 19.51 -4.47
N GLU A 94 21.41 18.23 -4.34
CA GLU A 94 21.03 17.23 -5.33
C GLU A 94 20.78 15.88 -4.67
N LYS A 95 20.18 14.96 -5.44
CA LYS A 95 20.06 13.58 -5.02
C LYS A 95 21.46 12.93 -5.07
N PRO A 96 21.89 12.17 -4.04
CA PRO A 96 23.18 11.51 -4.05
C PRO A 96 23.32 10.57 -5.26
N ARG A 97 24.37 10.76 -6.06
CA ARG A 97 24.68 9.89 -7.19
C ARG A 97 25.23 8.57 -6.66
N LYS A 98 24.45 7.51 -6.84
CA LYS A 98 24.84 6.15 -6.47
C LYS A 98 25.59 5.51 -7.64
N ILE A 99 26.70 4.84 -7.33
CA ILE A 99 27.44 4.06 -8.33
C ILE A 99 26.61 2.82 -8.66
N LEU A 100 26.30 2.61 -9.93
CA LEU A 100 25.50 1.49 -10.38
C LEU A 100 26.38 0.31 -10.81
N PRO A 101 25.90 -0.93 -10.63
CA PRO A 101 26.63 -2.11 -11.06
C PRO A 101 26.58 -2.29 -12.59
N ILE A 102 27.58 -2.96 -13.14
CA ILE A 102 27.73 -3.17 -14.59
C ILE A 102 26.99 -4.45 -15.00
N LEU A 103 25.66 -4.38 -15.03
CA LEU A 103 24.80 -5.56 -15.26
C LEU A 103 24.44 -5.80 -16.75
N LYS A 104 24.48 -4.77 -17.59
CA LYS A 104 24.11 -4.85 -19.01
C LYS A 104 25.36 -4.66 -19.88
N THR A 105 25.92 -5.76 -20.36
CA THR A 105 27.13 -5.78 -21.21
C THR A 105 26.94 -6.75 -22.38
N ASP A 106 27.62 -6.48 -23.50
CA ASP A 106 27.57 -7.33 -24.70
C ASP A 106 28.27 -8.69 -24.46
N GLU A 107 29.28 -8.71 -23.58
CA GLU A 107 29.97 -9.91 -23.12
C GLU A 107 29.99 -9.96 -21.58
N PRO A 108 29.79 -11.14 -20.96
CA PRO A 108 29.76 -11.26 -19.50
C PRO A 108 31.13 -10.89 -18.89
N VAL A 109 31.15 -9.82 -18.10
CA VAL A 109 32.35 -9.31 -17.40
C VAL A 109 32.83 -10.29 -16.32
N CYS A 110 31.89 -11.01 -15.70
CA CYS A 110 32.15 -11.91 -14.58
C CYS A 110 31.84 -13.38 -14.94
N PRO A 111 32.48 -14.36 -14.26
CA PRO A 111 32.15 -15.78 -14.38
C PRO A 111 30.68 -16.09 -14.03
N GLU A 112 30.19 -17.25 -14.48
CA GLU A 112 28.84 -17.72 -14.11
C GLU A 112 28.61 -17.72 -12.59
N GLY A 113 27.45 -17.22 -12.17
CA GLY A 113 27.09 -17.06 -10.76
C GLY A 113 27.57 -15.76 -10.10
N LYS A 114 28.34 -14.93 -10.80
CA LYS A 114 28.84 -13.63 -10.29
C LYS A 114 28.34 -12.46 -11.12
N LEU A 115 28.25 -11.29 -10.49
CA LEU A 115 27.85 -10.03 -11.09
C LEU A 115 28.92 -8.96 -10.86
N SER A 116 29.02 -8.01 -11.79
CA SER A 116 30.02 -6.94 -11.75
C SER A 116 29.51 -5.74 -10.94
N CYS A 117 30.28 -5.37 -9.92
CA CYS A 117 30.23 -4.07 -9.27
C CYS A 117 30.53 -2.94 -10.27
N GLY A 118 30.23 -1.70 -9.90
CA GLY A 118 30.50 -0.50 -10.70
C GLY A 118 31.99 -0.25 -10.94
N ASN A 119 32.83 -0.69 -10.01
CA ASN A 119 34.30 -0.65 -10.09
C ASN A 119 34.90 -1.82 -10.89
N GLY A 120 34.08 -2.75 -11.40
CA GLY A 120 34.51 -3.93 -12.16
C GLY A 120 34.89 -5.16 -11.31
N GLU A 121 34.74 -5.11 -9.98
CA GLU A 121 34.90 -6.27 -9.10
C GLU A 121 33.74 -7.26 -9.27
N CYS A 122 34.02 -8.57 -9.22
CA CYS A 122 33.01 -9.61 -9.37
C CYS A 122 32.63 -10.21 -8.01
N VAL A 123 31.37 -10.04 -7.62
CA VAL A 123 30.80 -10.54 -6.36
C VAL A 123 29.69 -11.56 -6.69
N ASP A 124 29.42 -12.49 -5.78
CA ASP A 124 28.40 -13.53 -5.98
C ASP A 124 27.01 -12.90 -6.15
N LYS A 125 26.20 -13.46 -7.07
CA LYS A 125 24.90 -12.90 -7.46
C LYS A 125 23.95 -12.75 -6.27
N GLU A 126 24.00 -13.67 -5.31
CA GLU A 126 23.16 -13.69 -4.11
C GLU A 126 23.47 -12.56 -3.12
N LEU A 127 24.66 -11.96 -3.23
CA LEU A 127 25.09 -10.86 -2.38
C LEU A 127 24.55 -9.51 -2.85
N PHE A 128 24.15 -9.39 -4.12
CA PHE A 128 23.50 -8.16 -4.60
C PHE A 128 22.17 -7.93 -3.90
N CYS A 129 21.90 -6.69 -3.50
CA CYS A 129 20.64 -6.26 -2.87
C CYS A 129 20.27 -7.09 -1.63
N ASN A 130 21.26 -7.45 -0.82
CA ASN A 130 21.08 -8.20 0.42
C ASN A 130 20.99 -7.28 1.66
N GLY A 131 21.20 -5.97 1.49
CA GLY A 131 21.20 -4.95 2.53
C GLY A 131 22.57 -4.68 3.18
N LYS A 132 23.65 -5.26 2.66
CA LYS A 132 25.03 -5.13 3.15
C LYS A 132 25.94 -4.82 1.96
N PRO A 133 26.76 -3.75 2.01
CA PRO A 133 27.70 -3.48 0.94
C PRO A 133 28.79 -4.55 0.87
N ASP A 134 28.76 -5.35 -0.19
CA ASP A 134 29.76 -6.38 -0.51
C ASP A 134 30.73 -5.88 -1.61
N CYS A 135 30.31 -4.95 -2.47
CA CYS A 135 31.21 -4.22 -3.36
C CYS A 135 31.96 -3.10 -2.61
N LYS A 136 33.23 -2.86 -2.95
CA LYS A 136 34.01 -1.74 -2.37
C LYS A 136 33.44 -0.36 -2.67
N ASP A 137 32.66 -0.24 -3.75
CA ASP A 137 31.98 0.97 -4.19
C ASP A 137 30.48 0.98 -3.84
N GLU A 138 30.03 -0.02 -3.06
CA GLU A 138 28.64 -0.20 -2.59
C GLU A 138 27.61 -0.32 -3.72
N SER A 139 28.06 -0.60 -4.95
CA SER A 139 27.21 -0.61 -6.14
C SER A 139 26.21 -1.76 -6.19
N ASP A 140 26.48 -2.84 -5.45
CA ASP A 140 25.61 -4.00 -5.27
C ASP A 140 24.27 -3.67 -4.58
N GLU A 141 24.23 -2.61 -3.77
CA GLU A 141 23.04 -2.18 -3.03
C GLU A 141 22.32 -0.98 -3.69
N ASN A 142 22.75 -0.59 -4.89
CA ASN A 142 22.27 0.63 -5.55
C ASN A 142 21.26 0.38 -6.67
N ALA A 143 21.05 -0.87 -7.09
CA ALA A 143 20.16 -1.26 -8.17
C ALA A 143 19.11 -2.28 -7.69
N CYS A 144 18.40 -1.99 -6.59
CA CYS A 144 17.52 -2.94 -5.90
C CYS A 144 16.02 -2.68 -6.11
N SER A 145 15.67 -1.84 -7.08
CA SER A 145 14.28 -1.58 -7.44
C SER A 145 13.68 -2.78 -8.19
N VAL A 146 12.34 -2.84 -8.28
CA VAL A 146 11.62 -3.91 -8.99
C VAL A 146 12.09 -4.06 -10.45
N ASP A 147 12.53 -2.98 -11.09
CA ASP A 147 13.01 -2.96 -12.47
C ASP A 147 14.51 -3.27 -12.61
N GLU A 148 15.31 -2.94 -11.60
CA GLU A 148 16.78 -2.95 -11.70
C GLU A 148 17.44 -4.13 -10.97
N ASP A 149 16.74 -4.75 -10.01
CA ASP A 149 17.29 -5.86 -9.21
C ASP A 149 17.76 -7.01 -10.13
N PRO A 150 19.05 -7.38 -10.08
CA PRO A 150 19.58 -8.48 -10.89
C PRO A 150 19.00 -9.86 -10.51
N ASN A 151 18.47 -9.96 -9.30
CA ASN A 151 17.79 -11.13 -8.74
C ASN A 151 16.26 -11.02 -8.83
N ARG A 152 15.73 -10.06 -9.61
CA ARG A 152 14.29 -9.87 -9.72
C ARG A 152 13.57 -11.13 -10.21
N ALA A 153 12.33 -11.28 -9.76
CA ALA A 153 11.44 -12.31 -10.25
C ALA A 153 11.25 -12.17 -11.77
N PRO A 154 11.17 -13.29 -12.52
CA PRO A 154 10.90 -13.24 -13.95
C PRO A 154 9.48 -12.74 -14.23
N ASP A 155 9.25 -12.28 -15.46
CA ASP A 155 7.89 -11.99 -15.92
C ASP A 155 7.04 -13.27 -15.89
N CYS A 156 5.73 -13.11 -15.71
CA CYS A 156 4.79 -14.21 -15.55
C CYS A 156 4.92 -15.28 -16.65
N ASP A 157 5.29 -16.50 -16.26
CA ASP A 157 5.26 -17.68 -17.12
C ASP A 157 4.05 -18.56 -16.74
N THR A 158 2.99 -18.46 -17.53
CA THR A 158 1.75 -19.23 -17.32
C THR A 158 1.91 -20.75 -17.49
N THR A 159 3.05 -21.23 -18.02
CA THR A 159 3.34 -22.66 -18.12
C THR A 159 3.93 -23.23 -16.84
N GLN A 160 4.56 -22.39 -16.02
CA GLN A 160 5.13 -22.75 -14.71
C GLN A 160 4.19 -22.34 -13.57
N CYS A 161 3.47 -21.23 -13.71
CA CYS A 161 2.53 -20.73 -12.72
C CYS A 161 1.15 -21.35 -12.90
N ILE A 162 0.88 -22.43 -12.16
CA ILE A 162 -0.35 -23.21 -12.27
C ILE A 162 -1.08 -23.24 -10.92
N LEU A 163 -2.42 -23.09 -10.97
CA LEU A 163 -3.30 -23.24 -9.81
C LEU A 163 -3.23 -24.67 -9.25
N PRO A 164 -3.38 -24.86 -7.92
CA PRO A 164 -3.79 -23.88 -6.92
C PRO A 164 -2.63 -23.07 -6.30
N ASP A 165 -1.39 -23.44 -6.58
CA ASP A 165 -0.24 -22.90 -5.85
C ASP A 165 0.22 -21.55 -6.39
N CYS A 166 0.06 -21.31 -7.70
CA CYS A 166 0.50 -20.09 -8.37
C CYS A 166 -0.58 -19.54 -9.31
N PHE A 167 -0.77 -18.22 -9.28
CA PHE A 167 -1.58 -17.53 -10.28
C PHE A 167 -0.93 -16.21 -10.70
N CYS A 168 -0.75 -16.03 -11.99
CA CYS A 168 -0.29 -14.77 -12.59
C CYS A 168 -0.84 -14.59 -14.00
N SER A 169 -0.81 -13.35 -14.49
CA SER A 169 -0.99 -13.03 -15.90
C SER A 169 -0.14 -11.79 -16.24
N ALA A 170 0.08 -11.54 -17.54
CA ALA A 170 0.97 -10.47 -17.99
C ALA A 170 0.59 -9.08 -17.47
N ASP A 171 -0.71 -8.80 -17.34
CA ASP A 171 -1.25 -7.51 -16.88
C ASP A 171 -2.16 -7.63 -15.65
N GLY A 172 -2.29 -8.84 -15.10
CA GLY A 172 -3.08 -9.11 -13.90
C GLY A 172 -4.59 -9.12 -14.13
N THR A 173 -5.07 -8.99 -15.37
CA THR A 173 -6.51 -8.85 -15.66
C THR A 173 -7.20 -10.17 -16.01
N ARG A 174 -6.44 -11.25 -16.22
CA ARG A 174 -6.98 -12.57 -16.59
C ARG A 174 -7.80 -13.15 -15.45
N ILE A 175 -8.92 -13.78 -15.80
CA ILE A 175 -9.80 -14.48 -14.86
C ILE A 175 -9.20 -15.87 -14.50
N PRO A 176 -9.12 -16.23 -13.21
CA PRO A 176 -8.73 -17.57 -12.76
C PRO A 176 -9.57 -18.68 -13.40
N GLY A 177 -8.93 -19.78 -13.80
CA GLY A 177 -9.60 -20.89 -14.49
C GLY A 177 -10.05 -20.58 -15.92
N ASN A 178 -9.76 -19.38 -16.45
CA ASN A 178 -10.15 -18.94 -17.78
C ASN A 178 -11.67 -19.00 -18.02
N LEU A 179 -12.44 -18.72 -16.96
CA LEU A 179 -13.90 -18.68 -17.01
C LEU A 179 -14.39 -17.44 -17.78
N GLU A 180 -15.52 -17.58 -18.45
CA GLU A 180 -16.21 -16.44 -19.08
C GLU A 180 -16.70 -15.47 -17.99
N PRO A 181 -16.56 -14.14 -18.15
CA PRO A 181 -16.94 -13.17 -17.12
C PRO A 181 -18.37 -13.34 -16.60
N GLY A 182 -19.32 -13.73 -17.47
CA GLY A 182 -20.71 -13.98 -17.09
C GLY A 182 -20.90 -15.09 -16.05
N ASN A 183 -19.99 -16.07 -16.00
CA ASN A 183 -20.03 -17.24 -15.11
C ASN A 183 -19.23 -17.05 -13.82
N VAL A 184 -18.54 -15.93 -13.64
CA VAL A 184 -17.72 -15.62 -12.46
C VAL A 184 -18.56 -14.91 -11.40
N PRO A 185 -18.53 -15.30 -10.11
CA PRO A 185 -19.15 -14.49 -9.07
C PRO A 185 -18.48 -13.14 -8.94
N GLN A 186 -19.27 -12.07 -8.79
CA GLN A 186 -18.71 -10.82 -8.30
C GLN A 186 -18.48 -10.93 -6.80
N MET A 187 -17.23 -11.11 -6.42
CA MET A 187 -16.80 -11.08 -5.02
C MET A 187 -16.62 -9.63 -4.55
N ILE A 188 -17.11 -9.32 -3.35
CA ILE A 188 -16.89 -8.05 -2.67
C ILE A 188 -16.24 -8.35 -1.33
N THR A 189 -15.07 -7.77 -1.06
CA THR A 189 -14.36 -7.90 0.21
C THR A 189 -14.48 -6.61 1.00
N ILE A 190 -15.23 -6.65 2.11
CA ILE A 190 -15.31 -5.52 3.06
C ILE A 190 -14.25 -5.74 4.13
N SER A 191 -13.34 -4.78 4.32
CA SER A 191 -12.31 -4.87 5.34
C SER A 191 -12.23 -3.66 6.25
N PHE A 192 -11.89 -3.89 7.52
CA PHE A 192 -11.68 -2.86 8.51
C PHE A 192 -10.25 -2.90 9.05
N ASN A 193 -9.60 -1.74 9.12
CA ASN A 193 -8.27 -1.59 9.71
C ASN A 193 -8.36 -0.99 11.12
N GLY A 194 -7.45 -1.43 12.00
CA GLY A 194 -7.21 -0.82 13.30
C GLY A 194 -7.72 -1.66 14.49
N ALA A 195 -7.80 -1.02 15.65
CA ALA A 195 -8.17 -1.70 16.89
C ALA A 195 -9.66 -2.05 16.92
N VAL A 196 -10.00 -3.25 17.39
CA VAL A 196 -11.40 -3.69 17.60
C VAL A 196 -11.75 -3.45 19.06
N ASN A 197 -12.73 -2.58 19.34
CA ASN A 197 -13.10 -2.23 20.70
C ASN A 197 -14.54 -1.70 20.80
N VAL A 198 -14.93 -1.22 21.97
CA VAL A 198 -16.28 -0.70 22.24
C VAL A 198 -16.69 0.46 21.35
N ASP A 199 -15.74 1.15 20.71
CA ASP A 199 -16.01 2.27 19.81
C ASP A 199 -16.46 1.82 18.43
N ASN A 200 -16.33 0.54 18.06
CA ASN A 200 -16.66 0.07 16.71
C ASN A 200 -17.42 -1.26 16.63
N ILE A 201 -17.52 -2.03 17.73
CA ILE A 201 -18.29 -3.28 17.73
C ILE A 201 -19.76 -3.06 17.31
N ASP A 202 -20.38 -1.97 17.74
CA ASP A 202 -21.76 -1.61 17.37
C ASP A 202 -21.93 -1.42 15.86
N LEU A 203 -20.96 -0.76 15.22
CA LEU A 203 -20.93 -0.59 13.77
C LEU A 203 -20.81 -1.95 13.05
N TYR A 204 -19.96 -2.84 13.56
CA TYR A 204 -19.78 -4.17 12.95
C TYR A 204 -21.04 -5.02 13.10
N GLU A 205 -21.75 -4.93 14.22
CA GLU A 205 -23.03 -5.61 14.42
C GLU A 205 -24.14 -5.06 13.52
N ASP A 206 -24.17 -3.75 13.28
CA ASP A 206 -25.11 -3.14 12.33
C ASP A 206 -24.88 -3.63 10.89
N ILE A 207 -23.62 -3.73 10.46
CA ILE A 207 -23.24 -4.16 9.10
C ILE A 207 -23.39 -5.68 8.93
N PHE A 208 -22.96 -6.46 9.93
CA PHE A 208 -22.95 -7.93 9.92
C PHE A 208 -23.94 -8.50 10.94
N ASN A 209 -25.19 -8.06 10.87
CA ASN A 209 -26.26 -8.39 11.83
C ASN A 209 -26.74 -9.86 11.83
N GLY A 210 -26.11 -10.73 11.03
CA GLY A 210 -26.47 -12.14 10.89
C GLY A 210 -27.72 -12.44 10.05
N LEU A 211 -28.44 -11.42 9.58
CA LEU A 211 -29.63 -11.54 8.72
C LEU A 211 -29.28 -11.41 7.23
N ARG A 212 -28.15 -10.76 6.92
CA ARG A 212 -27.65 -10.58 5.55
C ARG A 212 -26.93 -11.85 5.09
N VAL A 213 -27.48 -12.51 4.08
CA VAL A 213 -26.99 -13.80 3.58
C VAL A 213 -26.64 -13.71 2.10
N ASN A 214 -25.52 -14.31 1.73
CA ASN A 214 -25.11 -14.54 0.35
C ASN A 214 -26.04 -15.56 -0.35
N PRO A 215 -25.99 -15.67 -1.70
CA PRO A 215 -26.84 -16.60 -2.45
C PRO A 215 -26.69 -18.09 -2.08
N ASN A 216 -25.60 -18.48 -1.41
CA ASN A 216 -25.41 -19.84 -0.88
C ASN A 216 -26.10 -20.09 0.48
N GLY A 217 -26.77 -19.09 1.04
CA GLY A 217 -27.45 -19.14 2.34
C GLY A 217 -26.56 -18.80 3.54
N CYS A 218 -25.27 -18.54 3.33
CA CYS A 218 -24.35 -18.19 4.41
C CYS A 218 -24.33 -16.70 4.68
N GLN A 219 -24.12 -16.31 5.94
CA GLN A 219 -24.01 -14.91 6.33
C GLN A 219 -22.86 -14.20 5.59
N THR A 220 -23.06 -12.93 5.27
CA THR A 220 -22.00 -12.08 4.70
C THR A 220 -20.81 -12.00 5.66
N ARG A 221 -19.59 -12.13 5.12
CA ARG A 221 -18.34 -12.05 5.89
C ARG A 221 -17.55 -10.80 5.54
N GLY A 222 -16.58 -10.49 6.39
CA GLY A 222 -15.65 -9.39 6.23
C GLY A 222 -14.31 -9.76 6.86
N THR A 223 -13.28 -8.96 6.55
CA THR A 223 -11.91 -9.18 7.00
C THR A 223 -11.45 -8.05 7.91
N PHE A 224 -10.92 -8.37 9.08
CA PHE A 224 -10.48 -7.39 10.07
C PHE A 224 -8.95 -7.44 10.19
N PHE A 225 -8.28 -6.38 9.74
CA PHE A 225 -6.85 -6.17 9.95
C PHE A 225 -6.67 -5.48 11.30
N VAL A 226 -6.41 -6.27 12.32
CA VAL A 226 -6.43 -5.85 13.73
C VAL A 226 -5.04 -5.40 14.17
N SER A 227 -4.97 -4.20 14.76
CA SER A 227 -3.76 -3.72 15.47
C SER A 227 -3.84 -4.00 16.96
N HIS A 228 -2.70 -4.12 17.64
CA HIS A 228 -2.70 -4.52 19.06
C HIS A 228 -3.23 -3.44 20.01
N LYS A 229 -2.71 -2.21 19.91
CA LYS A 229 -2.97 -1.17 20.92
C LYS A 229 -4.47 -0.86 21.01
N TYR A 230 -5.03 -0.87 22.22
CA TYR A 230 -6.46 -0.65 22.52
C TYR A 230 -7.47 -1.70 22.02
N THR A 231 -7.00 -2.84 21.49
CA THR A 231 -7.90 -3.92 21.05
C THR A 231 -8.48 -4.71 22.22
N ASN A 232 -9.77 -5.02 22.11
CA ASN A 232 -10.50 -5.97 22.93
C ASN A 232 -10.48 -7.36 22.25
N TYR A 233 -9.66 -8.26 22.77
CA TYR A 233 -9.49 -9.60 22.22
C TYR A 233 -10.70 -10.52 22.42
N SER A 234 -11.58 -10.26 23.40
CA SER A 234 -12.83 -11.02 23.48
C SER A 234 -13.79 -10.67 22.34
N ALA A 235 -13.75 -9.43 21.85
CA ALA A 235 -14.51 -9.02 20.68
C ALA A 235 -13.91 -9.59 19.38
N VAL A 236 -12.58 -9.60 19.26
CA VAL A 236 -11.87 -10.26 18.15
C VAL A 236 -12.22 -11.75 18.10
N GLN A 237 -12.22 -12.43 19.24
CA GLN A 237 -12.64 -13.82 19.37
C GLN A 237 -14.08 -14.04 18.89
N ASP A 238 -15.01 -13.15 19.25
CA ASP A 238 -16.41 -13.27 18.82
C ASP A 238 -16.60 -13.02 17.32
N LEU A 239 -15.86 -12.07 16.73
CA LEU A 239 -15.84 -11.84 15.29
C LEU A 239 -15.34 -13.09 14.53
N HIS A 240 -14.24 -13.69 14.99
CA HIS A 240 -13.70 -14.94 14.43
C HIS A 240 -14.67 -16.12 14.57
N ARG A 241 -15.31 -16.25 15.75
CA ARG A 241 -16.35 -17.28 16.00
C ARG A 241 -17.54 -17.11 15.06
N LYS A 242 -17.94 -15.86 14.81
CA LYS A 242 -18.97 -15.51 13.83
C LYS A 242 -18.52 -15.79 12.39
N GLY A 243 -17.27 -16.15 12.12
CA GLY A 243 -16.78 -16.51 10.79
C GLY A 243 -16.20 -15.35 9.98
N HIS A 244 -16.00 -14.19 10.60
CA HIS A 244 -15.19 -13.14 10.00
C HIS A 244 -13.71 -13.54 10.01
N GLU A 245 -12.96 -13.06 9.03
CA GLU A 245 -11.53 -13.28 8.98
C GLU A 245 -10.81 -12.27 9.88
N ILE A 246 -9.85 -12.76 10.65
CA ILE A 246 -8.97 -11.94 11.49
C ILE A 246 -7.56 -11.99 10.90
N SER A 247 -6.97 -10.83 10.67
CA SER A 247 -5.68 -10.64 10.02
C SER A 247 -4.86 -9.60 10.78
N VAL A 248 -3.57 -9.53 10.49
CA VAL A 248 -2.62 -8.71 11.25
C VAL A 248 -2.48 -7.31 10.65
N PHE A 249 -2.52 -6.27 11.49
CA PHE A 249 -2.26 -4.86 11.14
C PHE A 249 -1.19 -4.24 12.05
N SER A 250 -0.09 -4.96 12.24
CA SER A 250 1.01 -4.68 13.17
C SER A 250 0.63 -4.62 14.65
N LEU A 251 1.67 -4.61 15.49
CA LEU A 251 1.54 -4.47 16.92
C LEU A 251 1.51 -2.98 17.30
N THR A 252 2.50 -2.21 16.88
CA THR A 252 2.68 -0.83 17.36
C THR A 252 1.86 0.19 16.59
N HIS A 253 1.62 -0.06 15.30
CA HIS A 253 1.15 0.94 14.36
C HIS A 253 1.96 2.26 14.46
N LYS A 254 3.29 2.15 14.57
CA LYS A 254 4.22 3.30 14.57
C LYS A 254 3.88 4.32 13.47
N ASP A 255 3.81 5.58 13.87
CA ASP A 255 3.34 6.67 13.00
C ASP A 255 4.33 7.08 11.92
N ASP A 256 5.61 6.72 12.06
CA ASP A 256 6.62 7.02 11.05
C ASP A 256 6.48 6.09 9.83
N PRO A 257 6.10 6.59 8.64
CA PRO A 257 5.97 5.75 7.46
C PRO A 257 7.31 5.17 6.97
N GLN A 258 8.44 5.79 7.33
CA GLN A 258 9.77 5.29 6.98
C GLN A 258 10.15 4.04 7.78
N TYR A 259 9.66 3.92 9.03
CA TYR A 259 9.84 2.71 9.84
C TYR A 259 9.38 1.45 9.09
N TRP A 260 8.25 1.54 8.40
CA TRP A 260 7.70 0.44 7.60
C TRP A 260 8.44 0.27 6.28
N THR A 261 8.66 1.37 5.56
CA THR A 261 9.31 1.35 4.24
C THR A 261 10.74 0.80 4.33
N GLN A 262 11.47 1.11 5.39
CA GLN A 262 12.86 0.71 5.61
C GLN A 262 12.99 -0.39 6.68
N GLY A 263 11.88 -1.01 7.07
CA GLY A 263 11.84 -1.99 8.14
C GLY A 263 12.72 -3.20 7.82
N SER A 264 13.54 -3.60 8.80
CA SER A 264 14.35 -4.81 8.70
C SER A 264 13.47 -6.07 8.79
N TYR A 265 14.03 -7.23 8.46
CA TYR A 265 13.35 -8.52 8.66
C TYR A 265 12.84 -8.66 10.11
N ASP A 266 13.68 -8.31 11.10
CA ASP A 266 13.35 -8.42 12.52
C ASP A 266 12.25 -7.44 12.93
N ASP A 267 12.20 -6.24 12.34
CA ASP A 267 11.10 -5.28 12.56
C ASP A 267 9.77 -5.87 12.09
N TRP A 268 9.73 -6.39 10.86
CA TRP A 268 8.53 -7.03 10.30
C TRP A 268 8.12 -8.27 11.09
N LEU A 269 9.08 -9.06 11.55
CA LEU A 269 8.84 -10.25 12.37
C LEU A 269 8.18 -9.86 13.71
N ALA A 270 8.78 -8.90 14.42
CA ALA A 270 8.28 -8.42 15.70
C ALA A 270 6.88 -7.79 15.58
N GLU A 271 6.65 -7.00 14.53
CA GLU A 271 5.38 -6.31 14.32
C GLU A 271 4.25 -7.24 13.87
N MET A 272 4.53 -8.16 12.93
CA MET A 272 3.48 -8.98 12.31
C MET A 272 3.32 -10.34 12.99
N ALA A 273 4.39 -11.12 13.13
CA ALA A 273 4.32 -12.41 13.80
C ALA A 273 4.08 -12.26 15.31
N GLY A 274 4.64 -11.21 15.93
CA GLY A 274 4.33 -10.84 17.31
C GLY A 274 2.86 -10.50 17.51
N ALA A 275 2.25 -9.70 16.62
CA ALA A 275 0.82 -9.40 16.68
C ALA A 275 -0.06 -10.65 16.45
N ARG A 276 0.33 -11.56 15.54
CA ARG A 276 -0.33 -12.86 15.38
C ARG A 276 -0.32 -13.65 16.69
N LEU A 277 0.84 -13.78 17.33
CA LEU A 277 0.98 -14.49 18.61
C LEU A 277 0.09 -13.88 19.71
N ILE A 278 0.02 -12.55 19.81
CA ILE A 278 -0.85 -11.88 20.77
C ILE A 278 -2.33 -12.19 20.48
N MET A 279 -2.74 -12.13 19.22
CA MET A 279 -4.12 -12.45 18.81
C MET A 279 -4.49 -13.91 19.07
N GLU A 280 -3.62 -14.86 18.72
CA GLU A 280 -3.84 -16.29 18.98
C GLU A 280 -4.00 -16.55 20.49
N ARG A 281 -3.12 -15.96 21.30
CA ARG A 281 -3.12 -16.14 22.75
C ARG A 281 -4.32 -15.50 23.43
N PHE A 282 -4.56 -14.21 23.23
CA PHE A 282 -5.59 -13.47 23.98
C PHE A 282 -6.96 -13.51 23.31
N GLY A 283 -7.03 -13.83 22.01
CA GLY A 283 -8.26 -14.15 21.30
C GLY A 283 -8.62 -15.64 21.37
N ASN A 284 -7.72 -16.51 21.86
CA ASN A 284 -7.87 -17.98 21.89
C ASN A 284 -8.27 -18.53 20.50
N ILE A 285 -7.53 -18.12 19.47
CA ILE A 285 -7.68 -18.56 18.09
C ILE A 285 -6.52 -19.52 17.81
N SER A 286 -6.81 -20.81 17.68
CA SER A 286 -5.80 -21.89 17.59
C SER A 286 -5.92 -22.76 16.34
N ASP A 287 -6.83 -22.40 15.43
CA ASP A 287 -7.04 -23.10 14.16
C ASP A 287 -6.05 -22.67 13.06
N GLY A 288 -5.08 -21.82 13.39
CA GLY A 288 -4.06 -21.32 12.45
C GLY A 288 -4.63 -20.39 11.39
N SER A 289 -5.81 -19.81 11.59
CA SER A 289 -6.51 -19.02 10.57
C SER A 289 -6.04 -17.55 10.47
N ILE A 290 -5.06 -17.12 11.27
CA ILE A 290 -4.55 -15.74 11.24
C ILE A 290 -3.37 -15.68 10.25
N ILE A 291 -3.71 -15.52 8.98
CA ILE A 291 -2.80 -15.75 7.85
C ILE A 291 -2.63 -14.54 6.91
N GLY A 292 -3.42 -13.50 7.10
CA GLY A 292 -3.37 -12.27 6.31
C GLY A 292 -2.54 -11.18 6.99
N VAL A 293 -1.83 -10.38 6.19
CA VAL A 293 -1.09 -9.19 6.64
C VAL A 293 -1.58 -7.96 5.88
N ARG A 294 -1.63 -6.83 6.57
CA ARG A 294 -1.67 -5.50 5.96
C ARG A 294 -0.70 -4.57 6.68
N ALA A 295 0.12 -3.87 5.91
CA ALA A 295 1.08 -2.90 6.41
C ALA A 295 0.38 -1.59 6.81
N PRO A 296 0.71 -1.02 7.99
CA PRO A 296 0.28 0.32 8.36
C PRO A 296 0.62 1.36 7.29
N TYR A 297 -0.31 2.30 7.07
CA TYR A 297 -0.21 3.33 6.03
C TYR A 297 0.00 2.78 4.60
N LEU A 298 -0.23 1.48 4.39
CA LEU A 298 0.10 0.74 3.15
C LEU A 298 1.56 0.93 2.71
N ARG A 299 2.48 1.05 3.68
CA ARG A 299 3.91 1.15 3.43
C ARG A 299 4.50 -0.24 3.30
N VAL A 300 4.67 -0.67 2.06
CA VAL A 300 5.26 -1.97 1.71
C VAL A 300 6.76 -1.96 2.05
N GLY A 301 7.25 -3.06 2.63
CA GLY A 301 8.61 -3.21 3.14
C GLY A 301 9.60 -3.87 2.18
N GLY A 302 9.41 -3.71 0.87
CA GLY A 302 10.25 -4.35 -0.15
C GLY A 302 10.29 -5.87 0.01
N ASN A 303 11.41 -6.51 -0.31
CA ASN A 303 11.56 -7.95 -0.11
C ASN A 303 11.48 -8.38 1.35
N LYS A 304 11.88 -7.54 2.32
CA LYS A 304 11.97 -7.92 3.74
C LYS A 304 10.63 -8.26 4.37
N GLN A 305 9.57 -7.54 3.97
CA GLN A 305 8.21 -7.89 4.37
C GLN A 305 7.83 -9.29 3.91
N PHE A 306 8.08 -9.62 2.63
CA PHE A 306 7.64 -10.87 2.03
C PHE A 306 8.54 -12.07 2.38
N GLU A 307 9.84 -11.84 2.61
CA GLU A 307 10.77 -12.80 3.22
C GLU A 307 10.23 -13.24 4.59
N MET A 308 9.92 -12.27 5.46
CA MET A 308 9.31 -12.53 6.77
C MET A 308 7.98 -13.29 6.62
N MET A 309 7.11 -12.87 5.72
CA MET A 309 5.83 -13.53 5.52
C MET A 309 5.97 -14.99 5.10
N SER A 310 6.88 -15.28 4.18
CA SER A 310 7.21 -16.64 3.74
C SER A 310 7.72 -17.48 4.90
N ASP A 311 8.72 -17.00 5.64
CA ASP A 311 9.33 -17.73 6.76
C ASP A 311 8.37 -17.93 7.94
N GLN A 312 7.40 -17.03 8.10
CA GLN A 312 6.36 -17.09 9.12
C GLN A 312 5.05 -17.71 8.64
N PHE A 313 5.01 -18.28 7.43
CA PHE A 313 3.85 -18.96 6.86
C PHE A 313 2.57 -18.09 6.79
N PHE A 314 2.72 -16.78 6.58
CA PHE A 314 1.59 -15.95 6.17
C PHE A 314 1.20 -16.27 4.73
N VAL A 315 -0.10 -16.35 4.46
CA VAL A 315 -0.62 -16.80 3.15
C VAL A 315 -0.72 -15.64 2.18
N TYR A 316 -1.15 -14.47 2.65
CA TYR A 316 -1.35 -13.33 1.77
C TYR A 316 -1.04 -11.98 2.42
N ASP A 317 -0.58 -11.04 1.60
CA ASP A 317 -0.51 -9.62 1.89
C ASP A 317 -1.69 -8.90 1.22
N ALA A 318 -2.13 -7.80 1.82
CA ALA A 318 -3.14 -6.91 1.25
C ALA A 318 -2.70 -5.45 1.43
N SER A 319 -1.46 -5.14 1.04
CA SER A 319 -0.85 -3.81 1.20
C SER A 319 -0.45 -3.17 -0.11
N ILE A 320 -0.23 -3.95 -1.18
CA ILE A 320 0.21 -3.42 -2.47
C ILE A 320 -0.98 -2.78 -3.19
N THR A 321 -0.79 -1.55 -3.66
CA THR A 321 -1.84 -0.82 -4.38
C THR A 321 -1.62 -0.87 -5.89
N ALA A 322 -2.70 -1.13 -6.63
CA ALA A 322 -2.73 -1.03 -8.09
C ALA A 322 -3.41 0.28 -8.49
N SER A 323 -2.72 1.09 -9.29
CA SER A 323 -3.27 2.35 -9.80
C SER A 323 -4.55 2.14 -10.59
N LEU A 324 -5.40 3.16 -10.60
CA LEU A 324 -6.68 3.13 -11.30
C LEU A 324 -6.52 2.76 -12.78
N GLY A 325 -6.97 1.55 -13.12
CA GLY A 325 -7.05 1.04 -14.48
C GLY A 325 -8.50 0.92 -14.97
N ARG A 326 -8.67 0.79 -16.29
CA ARG A 326 -9.99 0.51 -16.90
C ARG A 326 -10.53 -0.85 -16.45
N VAL A 327 -9.64 -1.85 -16.40
CA VAL A 327 -9.93 -3.20 -15.96
C VAL A 327 -9.18 -3.42 -14.64
N PRO A 328 -9.87 -3.79 -13.56
CA PRO A 328 -9.21 -4.06 -12.27
C PRO A 328 -8.39 -5.34 -12.32
N ILE A 329 -7.39 -5.43 -11.44
CA ILE A 329 -6.44 -6.53 -11.36
C ILE A 329 -6.97 -7.59 -10.39
N TRP A 330 -6.89 -8.86 -10.78
CA TRP A 330 -7.14 -10.00 -9.91
C TRP A 330 -5.98 -10.20 -8.93
N PRO A 331 -6.21 -10.78 -7.73
CA PRO A 331 -5.11 -11.22 -6.88
C PRO A 331 -4.11 -12.10 -7.63
N TYR A 332 -2.86 -12.13 -7.18
CA TYR A 332 -1.79 -12.87 -7.86
C TYR A 332 -0.76 -13.34 -6.84
N THR A 333 0.04 -14.34 -7.18
CA THR A 333 1.15 -14.80 -6.35
C THR A 333 2.45 -14.12 -6.71
N LEU A 334 3.31 -13.88 -5.72
CA LEU A 334 4.60 -13.20 -5.89
C LEU A 334 5.76 -14.12 -6.31
N TYR A 335 5.49 -15.32 -6.82
CA TYR A 335 6.51 -16.14 -7.48
C TYR A 335 7.11 -15.45 -8.71
N PHE A 336 6.28 -14.67 -9.41
CA PHE A 336 6.64 -13.91 -10.59
C PHE A 336 6.52 -12.41 -10.31
N ARG A 337 7.08 -11.62 -11.22
CA ARG A 337 7.01 -10.18 -11.17
C ARG A 337 5.56 -9.69 -11.11
N MET A 338 5.34 -8.65 -10.29
CA MET A 338 4.06 -7.97 -10.19
C MET A 338 3.56 -7.47 -11.56
N PRO A 339 2.25 -7.63 -11.88
CA PRO A 339 1.69 -7.26 -13.18
C PRO A 339 1.40 -5.76 -13.34
N HIS A 340 1.81 -4.94 -12.37
CA HIS A 340 1.59 -3.50 -12.38
C HIS A 340 2.77 -2.76 -11.74
N LYS A 341 2.80 -1.44 -11.94
CA LYS A 341 3.83 -0.58 -11.36
C LYS A 341 3.65 -0.47 -9.84
N CYS A 342 4.77 -0.35 -9.13
CA CYS A 342 4.80 -0.01 -7.72
C CYS A 342 4.50 1.48 -7.53
N ASN A 343 3.22 1.83 -7.43
CA ASN A 343 2.75 3.20 -7.22
C ASN A 343 2.17 3.31 -5.80
N GLY A 344 2.28 4.48 -5.15
CA GLY A 344 1.66 4.73 -3.83
C GLY A 344 2.38 4.12 -2.62
N ASN A 345 3.12 3.01 -2.77
CA ASN A 345 3.78 2.27 -1.69
C ASN A 345 5.23 2.73 -1.40
N ALA A 346 5.53 4.03 -1.45
CA ALA A 346 6.91 4.58 -1.37
C ALA A 346 7.90 4.04 -2.42
N HIS A 347 7.42 3.37 -3.48
CA HIS A 347 8.22 2.68 -4.49
C HIS A 347 9.09 1.52 -3.95
N ASN A 348 8.82 1.00 -2.74
CA ASN A 348 9.54 -0.14 -2.16
C ASN A 348 8.71 -1.44 -2.21
N CYS A 349 8.28 -1.85 -3.39
CA CYS A 349 7.59 -3.13 -3.60
C CYS A 349 8.60 -4.29 -3.71
N PRO A 350 8.19 -5.55 -3.49
CA PRO A 350 9.08 -6.70 -3.63
C PRO A 350 9.57 -6.84 -5.08
N SER A 351 10.88 -7.02 -5.24
CA SER A 351 11.52 -7.27 -6.53
C SER A 351 11.70 -8.77 -6.81
N ARG A 352 11.81 -9.59 -5.77
CA ARG A 352 12.15 -11.03 -5.85
C ARG A 352 10.93 -11.94 -5.74
N SER A 353 11.15 -13.22 -6.01
CA SER A 353 10.14 -14.26 -5.91
C SER A 353 9.83 -14.61 -4.46
N HIS A 354 8.57 -14.55 -4.05
CA HIS A 354 8.07 -14.93 -2.72
C HIS A 354 6.84 -15.82 -2.83
N PRO A 355 6.73 -16.91 -2.04
CA PRO A 355 5.57 -17.82 -2.06
C PRO A 355 4.36 -17.25 -1.28
N VAL A 356 3.95 -16.03 -1.62
CA VAL A 356 2.91 -15.26 -0.93
C VAL A 356 1.88 -14.78 -1.96
N TRP A 357 0.60 -14.83 -1.59
CA TRP A 357 -0.47 -14.21 -2.38
C TRP A 357 -0.54 -12.70 -2.10
N GLU A 358 -0.76 -11.92 -3.15
CA GLU A 358 -1.09 -10.50 -3.04
C GLU A 358 -2.59 -10.31 -3.31
N MET A 359 -3.33 -9.97 -2.26
CA MET A 359 -4.70 -9.48 -2.32
C MET A 359 -4.69 -7.98 -2.68
N VAL A 360 -4.27 -7.73 -3.91
CA VAL A 360 -4.01 -6.39 -4.46
C VAL A 360 -5.16 -5.42 -4.24
N MET A 361 -4.81 -4.23 -3.76
CA MET A 361 -5.78 -3.16 -3.52
C MET A 361 -5.93 -2.30 -4.77
N ASN A 362 -6.95 -2.59 -5.58
CA ASN A 362 -7.32 -1.79 -6.73
C ASN A 362 -7.83 -0.40 -6.29
N GLU A 363 -7.25 0.67 -6.82
CA GLU A 363 -7.79 2.02 -6.59
C GLU A 363 -9.24 2.14 -7.08
N LEU A 364 -10.06 2.77 -6.24
CA LEU A 364 -11.41 3.17 -6.56
C LEU A 364 -11.39 4.46 -7.38
N ASP A 365 -12.26 4.51 -8.39
CA ASP A 365 -12.52 5.71 -9.17
C ASP A 365 -13.46 6.62 -8.36
N ARG A 366 -12.96 7.81 -8.01
CA ARG A 366 -13.67 8.77 -7.16
C ARG A 366 -14.33 9.90 -7.94
N ARG A 367 -14.34 9.86 -9.27
CA ARG A 367 -15.04 10.85 -10.10
C ARG A 367 -16.56 10.78 -9.86
N ASP A 368 -17.20 11.94 -9.81
CA ASP A 368 -18.66 12.02 -9.65
C ASP A 368 -19.36 11.70 -10.98
N ASP A 369 -18.79 12.20 -12.09
CA ASP A 369 -19.14 11.82 -13.47
C ASP A 369 -17.89 11.38 -14.25
N PRO A 370 -17.61 10.06 -14.33
CA PRO A 370 -16.45 9.53 -15.05
C PRO A 370 -16.40 9.86 -16.55
N THR A 371 -17.52 10.29 -17.14
CA THR A 371 -17.63 10.63 -18.57
C THR A 371 -17.27 12.07 -18.87
N PHE A 372 -17.38 12.96 -17.87
CA PHE A 372 -17.17 14.40 -18.03
C PHE A 372 -16.02 14.93 -17.16
N ASP A 373 -15.81 14.34 -15.99
CA ASP A 373 -14.77 14.77 -15.06
C ASP A 373 -13.37 14.53 -15.61
N GLU A 374 -12.47 15.47 -15.29
CA GLU A 374 -11.05 15.33 -15.57
C GLU A 374 -10.46 14.08 -14.91
N SER A 375 -9.33 13.61 -15.45
CA SER A 375 -8.63 12.45 -14.89
C SER A 375 -8.17 12.74 -13.46
N LEU A 376 -8.78 12.08 -12.48
CA LEU A 376 -8.39 12.14 -11.08
C LEU A 376 -7.62 10.87 -10.68
N PRO A 377 -6.60 10.97 -9.82
CA PRO A 377 -6.05 9.80 -9.14
C PRO A 377 -7.14 9.07 -8.38
N GLY A 378 -7.09 7.73 -8.36
CA GLY A 378 -8.01 6.94 -7.56
C GLY A 378 -7.69 6.99 -6.07
N CYS A 379 -8.40 6.17 -5.30
CA CYS A 379 -8.21 6.03 -3.85
C CYS A 379 -8.27 4.55 -3.46
N HIS A 380 -7.30 4.07 -2.67
CA HIS A 380 -7.20 2.67 -2.27
C HIS A 380 -7.96 2.35 -0.96
N MET A 381 -8.05 3.31 -0.03
CA MET A 381 -8.98 3.26 1.11
C MET A 381 -10.19 4.13 0.79
N VAL A 382 -11.39 3.72 1.18
CA VAL A 382 -12.61 4.51 0.93
C VAL A 382 -12.53 5.87 1.65
N ASP A 383 -12.00 5.88 2.87
CA ASP A 383 -11.80 7.11 3.64
C ASP A 383 -10.73 8.06 3.06
N SER A 384 -9.88 7.57 2.15
CA SER A 384 -8.90 8.40 1.42
C SER A 384 -9.49 9.12 0.20
N CYS A 385 -10.73 8.79 -0.20
CA CYS A 385 -11.45 9.45 -1.29
C CYS A 385 -11.97 10.83 -0.84
N SER A 386 -11.06 11.80 -0.75
CA SER A 386 -11.29 13.10 -0.07
C SER A 386 -12.42 13.97 -0.60
N ASN A 387 -12.86 13.77 -1.84
CA ASN A 387 -13.97 14.49 -2.45
C ASN A 387 -15.35 13.95 -2.03
N ILE A 388 -15.40 12.79 -1.38
CA ILE A 388 -16.65 12.17 -0.92
C ILE A 388 -17.04 12.78 0.43
N GLN A 389 -18.04 13.65 0.41
CA GLN A 389 -18.47 14.45 1.56
C GLN A 389 -19.91 14.17 1.99
N THR A 390 -20.76 13.62 1.11
CA THR A 390 -22.18 13.33 1.39
C THR A 390 -22.53 11.87 1.16
N GLY A 391 -23.60 11.38 1.80
CA GLY A 391 -24.08 10.02 1.61
C GLY A 391 -24.40 9.70 0.15
N GLU A 392 -24.93 10.67 -0.60
CA GLU A 392 -25.24 10.51 -2.03
C GLU A 392 -23.98 10.31 -2.89
N GLN A 393 -22.91 11.08 -2.64
CA GLN A 393 -21.61 10.88 -3.29
C GLN A 393 -21.04 9.51 -2.96
N PHE A 394 -21.12 9.09 -1.70
CA PHE A 394 -20.66 7.77 -1.30
C PHE A 394 -21.48 6.65 -1.96
N ALA A 395 -22.80 6.85 -2.06
CA ALA A 395 -23.68 5.92 -2.75
C ALA A 395 -23.27 5.76 -4.22
N ARG A 396 -23.02 6.86 -4.94
CA ARG A 396 -22.53 6.84 -6.32
C ARG A 396 -21.18 6.15 -6.44
N LEU A 397 -20.23 6.46 -5.54
CA LEU A 397 -18.92 5.82 -5.49
C LEU A 397 -19.08 4.29 -5.46
N LEU A 398 -19.89 3.76 -4.54
CA LEU A 398 -20.10 2.32 -4.40
C LEU A 398 -20.65 1.68 -5.69
N ARG A 399 -21.70 2.25 -6.29
CA ARG A 399 -22.33 1.68 -7.51
C ARG A 399 -21.44 1.82 -8.74
N HIS A 400 -20.75 2.94 -8.90
CA HIS A 400 -19.81 3.15 -10.01
C HIS A 400 -18.67 2.12 -9.96
N ASN A 401 -18.05 1.96 -8.80
CA ASN A 401 -16.95 1.03 -8.61
C ASN A 401 -17.41 -0.43 -8.72
N PHE A 402 -18.60 -0.76 -8.22
CA PHE A 402 -19.23 -2.06 -8.48
C PHE A 402 -19.38 -2.33 -9.98
N ASN A 403 -19.97 -1.39 -10.73
CA ASN A 403 -20.17 -1.54 -12.17
C ASN A 403 -18.85 -1.66 -12.95
N ARG A 404 -17.77 -1.00 -12.51
CA ARG A 404 -16.45 -1.13 -13.14
C ARG A 404 -15.92 -2.56 -13.04
N HIS A 405 -16.05 -3.20 -11.88
CA HIS A 405 -15.63 -4.58 -11.68
C HIS A 405 -16.61 -5.56 -12.36
N PHE A 406 -17.90 -5.38 -12.12
CA PHE A 406 -18.96 -6.31 -12.53
C PHE A 406 -19.10 -6.42 -14.07
N ASN A 407 -18.98 -5.30 -14.79
CA ASN A 407 -19.13 -5.25 -16.25
C ASN A 407 -17.82 -5.51 -17.02
N SER A 408 -16.69 -5.76 -16.32
CA SER A 408 -15.41 -6.05 -16.94
C SER A 408 -14.99 -7.51 -16.69
N ASN A 409 -13.95 -7.75 -15.90
CA ASN A 409 -13.41 -9.08 -15.61
C ASN A 409 -13.85 -9.65 -14.26
N ARG A 410 -14.76 -8.98 -13.54
CA ARG A 410 -15.26 -9.38 -12.21
C ARG A 410 -14.17 -9.60 -11.16
N ALA A 411 -13.02 -8.92 -11.28
CA ALA A 411 -12.03 -8.94 -10.21
C ALA A 411 -12.68 -8.53 -8.87
N PRO A 412 -12.23 -9.10 -7.73
CA PRO A 412 -12.80 -8.79 -6.42
C PRO A 412 -12.85 -7.28 -6.17
N LEU A 413 -14.01 -6.78 -5.76
CA LEU A 413 -14.17 -5.38 -5.36
C LEU A 413 -13.78 -5.24 -3.89
N GLY A 414 -12.64 -4.59 -3.63
CA GLY A 414 -12.20 -4.25 -2.28
C GLY A 414 -12.84 -2.97 -1.76
N LEU A 415 -13.53 -3.05 -0.63
CA LEU A 415 -14.05 -1.90 0.11
C LEU A 415 -13.36 -1.84 1.48
N HIS A 416 -12.31 -1.03 1.55
CA HIS A 416 -11.42 -0.96 2.70
C HIS A 416 -11.69 0.31 3.53
N PHE A 417 -11.93 0.15 4.83
CA PHE A 417 -12.37 1.23 5.72
C PHE A 417 -11.55 1.32 7.00
N HIS A 418 -11.45 2.54 7.53
CA HIS A 418 -11.34 2.75 8.97
C HIS A 418 -12.74 2.88 9.58
N ALA A 419 -13.03 2.15 10.66
CA ALA A 419 -14.34 2.15 11.31
C ALA A 419 -14.78 3.55 11.78
N SER A 420 -13.82 4.37 12.22
CA SER A 420 -14.04 5.76 12.63
C SER A 420 -14.68 6.61 11.53
N TRP A 421 -14.32 6.39 10.26
CA TRP A 421 -14.87 7.15 9.13
C TRP A 421 -16.36 6.84 8.92
N LEU A 422 -16.75 5.57 8.92
CA LEU A 422 -18.17 5.18 8.81
C LEU A 422 -18.98 5.61 10.04
N LYS A 423 -18.38 5.62 11.23
CA LYS A 423 -19.04 6.07 12.46
C LYS A 423 -19.18 7.60 12.54
N SER A 424 -18.28 8.34 11.87
CA SER A 424 -18.31 9.81 11.86
C SER A 424 -19.59 10.39 11.23
N LYS A 425 -20.17 9.69 10.25
CA LYS A 425 -21.37 10.11 9.53
C LYS A 425 -22.36 8.96 9.39
N LYS A 426 -23.50 9.09 10.06
CA LYS A 426 -24.59 8.12 10.02
C LYS A 426 -25.06 7.81 8.59
N GLU A 427 -25.10 8.82 7.72
CA GLU A 427 -25.46 8.67 6.30
C GLU A 427 -24.54 7.70 5.54
N PHE A 428 -23.24 7.64 5.87
CA PHE A 428 -22.31 6.75 5.19
C PHE A 428 -22.57 5.29 5.56
N ARG A 429 -22.80 5.03 6.86
CA ARG A 429 -23.21 3.70 7.33
C ARG A 429 -24.51 3.25 6.66
N GLU A 430 -25.50 4.12 6.59
CA GLU A 430 -26.81 3.81 5.98
C GLU A 430 -26.67 3.50 4.48
N GLU A 431 -25.88 4.27 3.74
CA GLU A 431 -25.66 4.03 2.31
C GLU A 431 -24.83 2.76 2.03
N LEU A 432 -23.89 2.41 2.90
CA LEU A 432 -23.19 1.13 2.82
C LEU A 432 -24.15 -0.04 3.05
N ILE A 433 -24.99 0.03 4.09
CA ILE A 433 -25.99 -1.01 4.38
C ILE A 433 -26.95 -1.18 3.21
N LYS A 434 -27.47 -0.07 2.67
CA LYS A 434 -28.35 -0.07 1.51
C LYS A 434 -27.67 -0.68 0.28
N PHE A 435 -26.39 -0.37 0.05
CA PHE A 435 -25.62 -0.99 -1.02
C PHE A 435 -25.49 -2.50 -0.83
N ILE A 436 -25.17 -2.97 0.39
CA ILE A 436 -25.08 -4.41 0.68
C ILE A 436 -26.42 -5.09 0.38
N GLU A 437 -27.53 -4.55 0.87
CA GLU A 437 -28.87 -5.12 0.67
C GLU A 437 -29.28 -5.12 -0.81
N GLU A 438 -28.94 -4.07 -1.56
CA GLU A 438 -29.12 -4.00 -3.01
C GLU A 438 -28.32 -5.10 -3.73
N MET A 439 -27.06 -5.30 -3.37
CA MET A 439 -26.21 -6.32 -3.99
C MET A 439 -26.64 -7.75 -3.62
N LEU A 440 -27.11 -7.97 -2.40
CA LEU A 440 -27.63 -9.28 -1.95
C LEU A 440 -28.97 -9.66 -2.61
N SER A 441 -29.66 -8.72 -3.26
CA SER A 441 -30.83 -9.05 -4.11
C SER A 441 -30.43 -9.79 -5.39
N ARG A 442 -29.14 -9.82 -5.72
CA ARG A 442 -28.59 -10.51 -6.90
C ARG A 442 -28.09 -11.90 -6.52
N ASN A 443 -28.19 -12.85 -7.44
CA ASN A 443 -27.70 -14.23 -7.26
C ASN A 443 -26.23 -14.42 -7.69
N ASP A 444 -25.60 -13.39 -8.24
CA ASP A 444 -24.25 -13.40 -8.82
C ASP A 444 -23.22 -12.59 -8.01
N VAL A 445 -23.61 -12.07 -6.84
CA VAL A 445 -22.74 -11.26 -5.95
C VAL A 445 -22.58 -11.93 -4.59
N TYR A 446 -21.35 -11.93 -4.06
CA TYR A 446 -21.00 -12.56 -2.79
C TYR A 446 -20.11 -11.63 -1.95
N PHE A 447 -20.48 -11.42 -0.69
CA PHE A 447 -19.66 -10.74 0.31
C PHE A 447 -18.85 -11.77 1.10
N VAL A 448 -17.55 -11.81 0.82
CA VAL A 448 -16.64 -12.87 1.26
C VAL A 448 -15.40 -12.30 1.95
N THR A 449 -14.70 -13.14 2.70
CA THR A 449 -13.39 -12.79 3.27
C THR A 449 -12.30 -12.80 2.19
N MET A 450 -11.11 -12.29 2.49
CA MET A 450 -9.98 -12.34 1.56
C MET A 450 -9.49 -13.77 1.34
N LEU A 451 -9.40 -14.58 2.39
CA LEU A 451 -9.13 -16.02 2.26
C LEU A 451 -10.14 -16.71 1.33
N GLN A 452 -11.43 -16.39 1.44
CA GLN A 452 -12.46 -16.98 0.59
C GLN A 452 -12.30 -16.62 -0.89
N VAL A 453 -11.77 -15.43 -1.21
CA VAL A 453 -11.37 -15.09 -2.57
C VAL A 453 -10.25 -16.02 -3.04
N ILE A 454 -9.18 -16.18 -2.24
CA ILE A 454 -8.05 -17.06 -2.59
C ILE A 454 -8.52 -18.50 -2.78
N GLN A 455 -9.37 -19.02 -1.89
CA GLN A 455 -9.94 -20.37 -2.00
C GLN A 455 -10.73 -20.55 -3.31
N TRP A 456 -11.53 -19.57 -3.71
CA TRP A 456 -12.21 -19.60 -5.01
C TRP A 456 -11.21 -19.56 -6.17
N MET A 457 -10.15 -18.76 -6.07
CA MET A 457 -9.12 -18.69 -7.10
C MET A 457 -8.33 -19.99 -7.24
N GLN A 458 -8.08 -20.69 -6.13
CA GLN A 458 -7.41 -21.99 -6.10
C GLN A 458 -8.25 -23.08 -6.77
N ASN A 459 -9.58 -22.98 -6.69
CA ASN A 459 -10.52 -23.88 -7.36
C ASN A 459 -11.67 -23.11 -8.03
N PRO A 460 -11.42 -22.45 -9.19
CA PRO A 460 -12.38 -21.57 -9.83
C PRO A 460 -13.67 -22.32 -10.16
N THR A 461 -14.76 -21.90 -9.52
CA THR A 461 -16.08 -22.53 -9.63
C THR A 461 -17.07 -21.56 -10.25
N GLU A 462 -17.78 -22.00 -11.29
CA GLU A 462 -18.82 -21.20 -11.94
C GLU A 462 -20.01 -20.92 -11.01
N LEU A 463 -20.75 -19.84 -11.26
CA LEU A 463 -21.92 -19.39 -10.48
C LEU A 463 -22.87 -20.52 -10.05
N ASN A 464 -23.20 -21.43 -10.96
CA ASN A 464 -24.16 -22.52 -10.68
C ASN A 464 -23.64 -23.51 -9.61
N GLY A 465 -22.32 -23.66 -9.46
CA GLY A 465 -21.68 -24.53 -8.47
C GLY A 465 -21.44 -23.86 -7.12
N LEU A 466 -21.50 -22.53 -7.03
CA LEU A 466 -21.15 -21.79 -5.81
C LEU A 466 -22.10 -22.00 -4.64
N ARG A 467 -23.33 -22.43 -4.91
CA ARG A 467 -24.27 -22.82 -3.86
C ARG A 467 -23.71 -23.97 -3.01
N ASP A 468 -22.87 -24.84 -3.58
CA ASP A 468 -22.31 -26.02 -2.91
C ASP A 468 -20.79 -25.98 -2.72
N PHE A 469 -20.17 -24.83 -3.01
CA PHE A 469 -18.75 -24.59 -2.77
C PHE A 469 -18.44 -24.63 -1.26
N GLN A 470 -17.68 -25.65 -0.84
CA GLN A 470 -17.52 -26.00 0.58
C GLN A 470 -16.75 -24.95 1.37
N ASP A 471 -15.71 -24.36 0.78
CA ASP A 471 -14.85 -23.40 1.47
C ASP A 471 -15.63 -22.12 1.87
N TRP A 472 -16.66 -21.75 1.10
CA TRP A 472 -17.55 -20.63 1.45
C TRP A 472 -18.67 -21.01 2.41
N LYS A 473 -18.80 -22.30 2.76
CA LYS A 473 -19.73 -22.79 3.78
C LYS A 473 -19.06 -22.97 5.14
N GLU A 474 -17.75 -22.71 5.25
CA GLU A 474 -17.07 -22.70 6.54
C GLU A 474 -17.71 -21.67 7.48
N LYS A 475 -18.04 -22.10 8.71
CA LYS A 475 -18.76 -21.30 9.72
C LYS A 475 -20.06 -20.65 9.18
N CYS A 476 -20.71 -21.22 8.16
CA CYS A 476 -21.98 -20.72 7.61
C CYS A 476 -23.07 -20.65 8.70
N ASP A 477 -23.22 -21.74 9.45
CA ASP A 477 -24.00 -21.79 10.68
C ASP A 477 -23.11 -21.38 11.85
N VAL A 478 -23.28 -20.15 12.34
CA VAL A 478 -22.57 -19.69 13.54
C VAL A 478 -23.06 -20.49 14.75
N LYS A 479 -22.16 -21.26 15.35
CA LYS A 479 -22.45 -22.14 16.49
C LYS A 479 -21.95 -21.53 17.80
N GLY A 480 -22.59 -21.97 18.89
CA GLY A 480 -22.18 -21.65 20.25
C GLY A 480 -22.51 -20.22 20.69
N GLN A 481 -22.16 -19.95 21.95
CA GLN A 481 -22.20 -18.63 22.56
C GLN A 481 -20.78 -18.03 22.56
N PRO A 482 -20.63 -16.71 22.80
CA PRO A 482 -19.32 -16.14 23.09
C PRO A 482 -18.61 -16.92 24.19
N TYR A 483 -17.28 -17.02 24.11
CA TYR A 483 -16.49 -17.87 25.01
C TYR A 483 -16.62 -17.46 26.48
N CYS A 484 -16.77 -16.17 26.76
CA CYS A 484 -17.08 -15.65 28.09
C CYS A 484 -18.15 -14.56 28.01
N SER A 485 -19.00 -14.47 29.05
CA SER A 485 -20.03 -13.43 29.15
C SER A 485 -19.48 -12.09 29.63
N LEU A 486 -18.42 -12.13 30.44
CA LEU A 486 -17.75 -10.94 30.96
C LEU A 486 -16.23 -11.13 30.78
N PRO A 487 -15.58 -10.39 29.88
CA PRO A 487 -14.14 -10.50 29.70
C PRO A 487 -13.37 -9.91 30.88
N ASN A 488 -12.19 -10.45 31.13
CA ASN A 488 -11.24 -9.89 32.07
C ASN A 488 -10.75 -8.53 31.55
N ALA A 489 -10.82 -7.50 32.41
CA ALA A 489 -10.32 -6.16 32.11
C ALA A 489 -8.94 -5.98 32.75
N CYS A 490 -7.89 -6.45 32.08
CA CYS A 490 -6.54 -6.48 32.60
C CYS A 490 -5.90 -5.09 32.48
N ALA A 491 -5.75 -4.38 33.60
CA ALA A 491 -5.01 -3.12 33.65
C ALA A 491 -3.52 -3.42 33.76
N LEU A 492 -2.78 -3.19 32.68
CA LEU A 492 -1.41 -3.65 32.50
C LEU A 492 -0.48 -2.49 32.18
N THR A 493 0.81 -2.68 32.47
CA THR A 493 1.89 -1.77 32.10
C THR A 493 3.02 -2.57 31.47
N THR A 494 3.89 -1.90 30.71
CA THR A 494 5.13 -2.49 30.19
C THR A 494 6.24 -1.44 30.21
N ARG A 495 7.49 -1.90 30.28
CA ARG A 495 8.66 -1.01 30.24
C ARG A 495 8.84 -0.36 28.87
N GLU A 496 8.29 -0.98 27.82
CA GLU A 496 8.36 -0.50 26.44
C GLU A 496 7.45 0.72 26.18
N LEU A 497 6.43 0.93 27.02
CA LEU A 497 5.50 2.06 26.98
C LEU A 497 5.47 2.76 28.35
N PRO A 498 6.56 3.46 28.72
CA PRO A 498 6.70 4.03 30.05
C PRO A 498 5.63 5.09 30.32
N GLY A 499 4.94 4.96 31.45
CA GLY A 499 3.90 5.91 31.89
C GLY A 499 2.50 5.61 31.36
N GLU A 500 2.34 4.64 30.46
CA GLU A 500 1.02 4.19 29.99
C GLU A 500 0.49 3.03 30.83
N THR A 501 -0.79 3.10 31.22
CA THR A 501 -1.54 1.94 31.74
C THR A 501 -2.62 1.61 30.73
N LEU A 502 -2.51 0.43 30.12
CA LEU A 502 -3.38 -0.02 29.04
C LEU A 502 -4.28 -1.14 29.54
N ARG A 503 -5.56 -1.08 29.14
CA ARG A 503 -6.52 -2.14 29.45
C ARG A 503 -6.57 -3.13 28.30
N LEU A 504 -6.19 -4.37 28.56
CA LEU A 504 -6.35 -5.50 27.66
C LEU A 504 -7.59 -6.27 28.08
N PHE A 505 -8.55 -6.41 27.16
CA PHE A 505 -9.76 -7.19 27.40
C PHE A 505 -9.62 -8.57 26.74
N THR A 506 -9.80 -9.64 27.51
CA THR A 506 -9.68 -11.02 27.02
C THR A 506 -10.53 -11.96 27.89
N CYS A 507 -10.96 -13.09 27.32
CA CYS A 507 -11.54 -14.18 28.11
C CYS A 507 -10.48 -15.09 28.76
N MET A 508 -9.20 -14.89 28.43
CA MET A 508 -8.08 -15.64 28.97
C MET A 508 -7.57 -15.01 30.26
N GLU A 509 -6.68 -15.70 30.97
CA GLU A 509 -6.04 -15.14 32.17
C GLU A 509 -5.25 -13.88 31.84
N CYS A 510 -5.29 -12.89 32.74
CA CYS A 510 -4.53 -11.66 32.56
C CYS A 510 -3.03 -11.97 32.57
N PRO A 511 -2.26 -11.44 31.60
CA PRO A 511 -0.81 -11.57 31.62
C PRO A 511 -0.19 -10.70 32.72
N ASN A 512 1.09 -10.91 33.00
CA ASN A 512 1.82 -10.16 34.04
C ASN A 512 2.12 -8.72 33.59
N ASN A 513 2.45 -8.53 32.31
CA ASN A 513 2.76 -7.24 31.70
C ASN A 513 1.90 -7.02 30.45
N TYR A 514 1.82 -5.77 30.00
CA TYR A 514 1.19 -5.46 28.73
C TYR A 514 2.05 -6.04 27.59
N PRO A 515 1.51 -6.93 26.75
CA PRO A 515 2.26 -7.49 25.63
C PRO A 515 2.77 -6.40 24.70
N TRP A 516 3.99 -6.51 24.20
CA TRP A 516 4.54 -5.57 23.23
C TRP A 516 5.62 -6.22 22.34
N ILE A 517 6.41 -5.43 21.60
CA ILE A 517 7.42 -5.91 20.65
C ILE A 517 8.36 -6.94 21.27
N LEU A 518 8.94 -6.64 22.43
CA LEU A 518 9.95 -7.52 23.04
C LEU A 518 9.31 -8.68 23.81
N ASP A 519 8.13 -8.48 24.39
CA ASP A 519 7.37 -9.52 25.10
C ASP A 519 5.94 -9.64 24.57
N PRO A 520 5.74 -10.30 23.41
CA PRO A 520 4.40 -10.49 22.84
C PRO A 520 3.53 -11.45 23.68
N THR A 521 4.09 -12.13 24.66
CA THR A 521 3.33 -12.99 25.58
C THR A 521 2.78 -12.25 26.79
N GLY A 522 3.43 -11.16 27.20
CA GLY A 522 3.15 -10.46 28.45
C GLY A 522 3.51 -11.27 29.70
N ASP A 523 4.25 -12.38 29.58
CA ASP A 523 4.63 -13.23 30.71
C ASP A 523 5.70 -12.56 31.60
N GLY A 524 6.40 -11.58 31.05
CA GLY A 524 7.58 -10.95 31.64
C GLY A 524 8.81 -11.79 31.40
N PHE A 525 9.89 -11.15 30.95
CA PHE A 525 11.19 -11.79 30.87
C PHE A 525 11.62 -12.29 32.26
N SER A 526 11.43 -13.58 32.53
CA SER A 526 12.17 -14.28 33.57
C SER A 526 13.59 -14.49 33.06
N VAL A 527 14.39 -13.42 32.99
CA VAL A 527 15.84 -13.60 32.99
C VAL A 527 16.15 -14.15 34.37
N ARG A 528 16.18 -15.49 34.50
CA ARG A 528 16.93 -16.11 35.60
C ARG A 528 18.35 -15.55 35.45
N LYS A 529 18.70 -14.64 36.35
CA LYS A 529 20.06 -14.09 36.49
C LYS A 529 21.09 -15.21 36.59
#